data_AF-A0A7I7R820-F1
#
_entry.id   AF-A0A7I7R820-F1
#
_cell.length_a   1.000
_cell.length_b   1.000
_cell.length_c   1.000
_cell.angle_alpha   90.00
_cell.angle_beta   90.00
_cell.angle_gamma   90.00
#
_symmetry.space_group_name_H-M   'P 1'
#
loop_
_entity.id
_entity.type
_entity.pdbx_description
1 polymer ?
#
loop_
_entity_poly.entity_id
_entity_poly.type
_entity_poly.pdbx_seq_one_letter_code
_entity_poly.pdbx_strand_id
1 'polypeptide(L)'
;MTSAQDSLGRRNPGRLAADPARVVTRLFVPGQEGFEHQESRAGVVLRRILALDEAEVRSSLDDVVTRFDGRHRDLVGTFGRHARELADRLDPDQALSETRMLLLGAAFTSEYAIEGAALCNPSIVAHPDQAGTAAGELRFVMSVRGIGEGHRSSIGFRTGVVDAAGRATIDGRGPFATVGAATPTLLDSAVFRGELARLDNTGEATDYVLNALGDRFTQADLNSQLAKLHTHLRTRGRAEETISEIRAIAERSYRVDFSEDIPLTERVLWPSTEAEGAGMEDARFVRFTDDDGSVRWLATYTAYSGSHISQQLLETTDFRSFTSTPIVGRAAANKGLALFPRRIRGRFAAMSRADRESNAIAYSDHLSVWPSAVPVQRPAQAWEALQLGNCGSPIETEAGWLVLTHGVGPMRTYRIGAILLDLDDPTRLVGRLRQPLLSPADDEQNGYVPNVVYSCGALVHANTLVLPYGIGDAAIGIATVPLPELLTALRD
;
A
#
# COMPACT_ATOMS: atom_id res chain seq x y z
N MET A 1 -19.90 -19.14 -26.17
CA MET A 1 -18.96 -18.95 -27.29
C MET A 1 -18.57 -17.48 -27.35
N THR A 2 -17.64 -17.07 -26.50
CA THR A 2 -16.89 -15.83 -26.70
C THR A 2 -15.98 -16.08 -27.89
N SER A 3 -16.24 -15.39 -29.01
CA SER A 3 -15.40 -15.52 -30.20
C SER A 3 -13.96 -15.22 -29.81
N ALA A 4 -13.06 -16.17 -30.10
CA ALA A 4 -11.63 -15.96 -30.10
C ALA A 4 -11.30 -14.86 -31.13
N GLN A 5 -11.44 -13.61 -30.74
CA GLN A 5 -10.61 -12.55 -31.30
C GLN A 5 -9.25 -12.74 -30.67
N ASP A 6 -8.21 -12.82 -31.50
CA ASP A 6 -6.82 -12.83 -31.04
C ASP A 6 -6.64 -11.70 -30.03
N SER A 7 -6.46 -12.03 -28.76
CA SER A 7 -6.25 -11.02 -27.74
C SER A 7 -4.92 -10.34 -28.04
N LEU A 8 -4.92 -9.00 -28.15
CA LEU A 8 -3.71 -8.20 -28.32
C LEU A 8 -2.61 -8.60 -27.30
N GLY A 9 -3.03 -9.03 -26.09
CA GLY A 9 -2.13 -9.52 -25.06
C GLY A 9 -1.84 -11.02 -25.10
N ARG A 10 -0.60 -11.37 -24.77
CA ARG A 10 -0.13 -12.74 -24.53
C ARG A 10 0.09 -12.95 -23.04
N ARG A 11 -0.43 -14.05 -22.48
CA ARG A 11 -0.20 -14.41 -21.08
C ARG A 11 1.11 -15.16 -20.92
N ASN A 12 1.89 -14.80 -19.91
CA ASN A 12 2.99 -15.63 -19.44
C ASN A 12 2.42 -16.82 -18.66
N PRO A 13 2.96 -18.03 -18.82
CA PRO A 13 2.42 -19.24 -18.18
C PRO A 13 2.66 -19.27 -16.65
N GLY A 14 3.62 -18.51 -16.13
CA GLY A 14 3.93 -18.44 -14.71
C GLY A 14 2.90 -17.61 -13.93
N ARG A 15 2.44 -18.14 -12.79
CA ARG A 15 1.61 -17.43 -11.81
C ARG A 15 2.34 -17.34 -10.47
N LEU A 16 2.19 -16.22 -9.79
CA LEU A 16 2.62 -16.04 -8.41
C LEU A 16 1.40 -16.27 -7.50
N ALA A 17 1.47 -17.26 -6.62
CA ALA A 17 0.41 -17.59 -5.66
C ALA A 17 0.77 -17.08 -4.26
N ALA A 18 -0.26 -16.97 -3.41
CA ALA A 18 -0.08 -16.69 -1.99
C ALA A 18 0.72 -17.80 -1.31
N ASP A 19 1.58 -17.42 -0.36
CA ASP A 19 2.45 -18.35 0.37
C ASP A 19 2.22 -18.23 1.90
N PRO A 20 1.51 -19.18 2.52
CA PRO A 20 1.27 -19.14 3.96
C PRO A 20 2.54 -19.33 4.80
N ALA A 21 3.66 -19.76 4.19
CA ALA A 21 4.94 -19.84 4.89
C ALA A 21 5.63 -18.47 5.05
N ARG A 22 5.18 -17.43 4.33
CA ARG A 22 5.69 -16.06 4.51
C ARG A 22 5.05 -15.45 5.75
N VAL A 23 5.77 -15.56 6.86
CA VAL A 23 5.32 -15.14 8.18
C VAL A 23 6.14 -13.99 8.72
N VAL A 24 5.50 -13.13 9.51
CA VAL A 24 6.14 -12.12 10.35
C VAL A 24 5.80 -12.38 11.81
N THR A 25 6.62 -11.92 12.74
CA THR A 25 6.31 -11.96 14.17
C THR A 25 5.48 -10.74 14.59
N ARG A 26 4.52 -10.96 15.49
CA ARG A 26 3.70 -9.90 16.10
C ARG A 26 3.63 -10.09 17.60
N LEU A 27 3.52 -8.97 18.32
CA LEU A 27 3.11 -9.02 19.72
C LEU A 27 1.69 -9.58 19.80
N PHE A 28 1.52 -10.58 20.64
CA PHE A 28 0.30 -11.32 20.85
C PHE A 28 -0.07 -11.21 22.33
N VAL A 29 -1.24 -10.62 22.62
CA VAL A 29 -1.73 -10.46 23.99
C VAL A 29 -2.92 -11.41 24.18
N PRO A 30 -2.76 -12.48 24.98
CA PRO A 30 -3.83 -13.44 25.18
C PRO A 30 -5.10 -12.81 25.77
N GLY A 31 -6.26 -13.23 25.31
CA GLY A 31 -7.57 -12.65 25.67
C GLY A 31 -7.99 -11.45 24.81
N GLN A 32 -7.15 -11.02 23.85
CA GLN A 32 -7.54 -10.04 22.83
C GLN A 32 -7.77 -10.69 21.45
N GLU A 33 -7.86 -12.02 21.39
CA GLU A 33 -8.11 -12.75 20.14
C GLU A 33 -9.62 -12.79 19.84
N GLY A 34 -10.09 -11.97 18.90
CA GLY A 34 -11.46 -12.07 18.36
C GLY A 34 -12.23 -10.76 18.29
N PHE A 35 -13.52 -10.85 17.91
CA PHE A 35 -14.43 -9.71 17.77
C PHE A 35 -15.07 -9.28 19.10
N GLU A 36 -15.01 -10.14 20.13
CA GLU A 36 -15.56 -9.86 21.45
C GLU A 36 -14.47 -9.35 22.39
N HIS A 37 -14.73 -8.24 23.09
CA HIS A 37 -13.81 -7.72 24.10
C HIS A 37 -13.82 -8.65 25.32
N GLN A 38 -12.85 -9.57 25.39
CA GLN A 38 -12.58 -10.35 26.59
C GLN A 38 -11.50 -9.68 27.44
N GLU A 39 -11.49 -9.98 28.73
CA GLU A 39 -10.41 -9.52 29.61
C GLU A 39 -9.08 -10.15 29.20
N SER A 40 -8.01 -9.34 29.22
CA SER A 40 -6.67 -9.83 28.91
C SER A 40 -6.25 -10.92 29.89
N ARG A 41 -5.80 -12.05 29.35
CA ARG A 41 -5.22 -13.17 30.09
C ARG A 41 -3.71 -13.04 30.27
N ALA A 42 -3.12 -11.90 29.90
CA ALA A 42 -1.68 -11.63 29.99
C ALA A 42 -1.14 -11.93 31.40
N GLY A 43 -1.78 -11.42 32.45
CA GLY A 43 -1.32 -11.64 33.83
C GLY A 43 -1.31 -13.11 34.25
N VAL A 44 -2.25 -13.92 33.75
CA VAL A 44 -2.28 -15.36 34.02
C VAL A 44 -1.10 -16.07 33.34
N VAL A 45 -0.77 -15.69 32.11
CA VAL A 45 0.35 -16.26 31.36
C VAL A 45 1.68 -15.86 31.98
N LEU A 46 1.85 -14.59 32.34
CA LEU A 46 3.05 -14.10 33.05
C LEU A 46 3.31 -14.91 34.31
N ARG A 47 2.31 -15.10 35.18
CA ARG A 47 2.45 -15.90 36.41
C ARG A 47 2.89 -17.33 36.16
N ARG A 48 2.40 -17.98 35.10
CA ARG A 48 2.79 -19.35 34.76
C ARG A 48 4.25 -19.44 34.36
N ILE A 49 4.75 -18.48 33.57
CA ILE A 49 6.15 -18.45 33.14
C ILE A 49 7.07 -18.09 34.31
N LEU A 50 6.66 -17.19 35.20
CA LEU A 50 7.41 -16.85 36.41
C LEU A 50 7.51 -18.01 37.41
N ALA A 51 6.55 -18.95 37.39
CA ALA A 51 6.53 -20.10 38.28
C ALA A 51 7.43 -21.28 37.82
N LEU A 52 7.89 -21.28 36.57
CA LEU A 52 8.80 -22.31 36.05
C LEU A 52 10.16 -22.25 36.74
N ASP A 53 10.87 -23.37 36.86
CA ASP A 53 12.28 -23.35 37.25
C ASP A 53 13.23 -22.98 36.08
N GLU A 54 14.49 -22.69 36.35
CA GLU A 54 15.45 -22.26 35.31
C GLU A 54 15.84 -23.37 34.33
N ALA A 55 15.66 -24.65 34.67
CA ALA A 55 15.89 -25.74 33.72
C ALA A 55 14.72 -25.84 32.72
N GLU A 56 13.49 -25.73 33.21
CA GLU A 56 12.27 -25.66 32.40
C GLU A 56 12.28 -24.44 31.47
N VAL A 57 12.69 -23.27 31.97
CA VAL A 57 12.80 -22.05 31.16
C VAL A 57 13.77 -22.23 30.00
N ARG A 58 14.99 -22.75 30.26
CA ARG A 58 15.99 -22.98 29.21
C ARG A 58 15.50 -23.99 28.18
N SER A 59 15.01 -25.15 28.64
CA SER A 59 14.51 -26.18 27.74
C SER A 59 13.34 -25.69 26.88
N SER A 60 12.45 -24.86 27.43
CA SER A 60 11.31 -24.31 26.70
C SER A 60 11.74 -23.27 25.67
N LEU A 61 12.68 -22.39 26.02
CA LEU A 61 13.21 -21.41 25.08
C LEU A 61 13.97 -22.09 23.94
N ASP A 62 14.79 -23.10 24.25
CA ASP A 62 15.55 -23.86 23.25
C ASP A 62 14.64 -24.58 22.25
N ASP A 63 13.52 -25.17 22.70
CA ASP A 63 12.50 -25.76 21.80
C ASP A 63 11.93 -24.70 20.85
N VAL A 64 11.53 -23.54 21.39
CA VAL A 64 10.96 -22.45 20.59
C VAL A 64 11.97 -21.95 19.56
N VAL A 65 13.20 -21.65 19.97
CA VAL A 65 14.23 -21.17 19.04
C VAL A 65 14.50 -22.22 17.96
N THR A 66 14.68 -23.49 18.33
CA THR A 66 14.94 -24.58 17.37
C THR A 66 13.86 -24.70 16.30
N ARG A 67 12.59 -24.49 16.67
CA ARG A 67 11.45 -24.62 15.75
C ARG A 67 11.28 -23.42 14.80
N PHE A 68 11.69 -22.22 15.22
CA PHE A 68 11.34 -20.98 14.53
C PHE A 68 12.54 -20.18 13.99
N ASP A 69 13.78 -20.51 14.38
CA ASP A 69 14.99 -19.77 13.97
C ASP A 69 15.15 -19.68 12.44
N GLY A 70 14.86 -20.77 11.73
CA GLY A 70 14.91 -20.82 10.27
C GLY A 70 13.81 -20.04 9.53
N ARG A 71 12.94 -19.31 10.24
CA ARG A 71 11.78 -18.60 9.68
C ARG A 71 11.86 -17.08 9.84
N HIS A 72 12.77 -16.57 10.67
CA HIS A 72 12.87 -15.15 11.01
C HIS A 72 14.33 -14.70 11.08
N ARG A 73 14.62 -13.45 10.68
CA ARG A 73 16.00 -12.92 10.73
C ARG A 73 16.54 -12.64 12.13
N ASP A 74 15.69 -12.16 13.02
CA ASP A 74 16.06 -11.72 14.38
C ASP A 74 15.01 -12.20 15.39
N LEU A 75 14.92 -13.52 15.57
CA LEU A 75 13.92 -14.12 16.44
C LEU A 75 14.16 -13.76 17.92
N VAL A 76 15.40 -13.94 18.40
CA VAL A 76 15.79 -13.65 19.79
C VAL A 76 15.64 -12.16 20.12
N GLY A 77 16.07 -11.26 19.23
CA GLY A 77 15.86 -9.83 19.42
C GLY A 77 14.39 -9.43 19.40
N THR A 78 13.55 -10.13 18.61
CA THR A 78 12.09 -9.95 18.67
C THR A 78 11.52 -10.35 20.02
N PHE A 79 11.90 -11.50 20.56
CA PHE A 79 11.46 -11.89 21.91
C PHE A 79 11.88 -10.86 22.95
N GLY A 80 13.13 -10.37 22.90
CA GLY A 80 13.58 -9.30 23.79
C GLY A 80 12.78 -7.99 23.67
N ARG A 81 12.35 -7.62 22.45
CA ARG A 81 11.46 -6.46 22.23
C ARG A 81 10.09 -6.68 22.87
N HIS A 82 9.45 -7.81 22.60
CA HIS A 82 8.13 -8.11 23.16
C HIS A 82 8.17 -8.28 24.69
N ALA A 83 9.25 -8.81 25.24
CA ALA A 83 9.44 -8.89 26.69
C ALA A 83 9.47 -7.49 27.34
N ARG A 84 10.10 -6.50 26.68
CA ARG A 84 10.13 -5.11 27.17
C ARG A 84 8.76 -4.43 27.15
N GLU A 85 7.90 -4.73 26.17
CA GLU A 85 6.50 -4.28 26.14
C GLU A 85 5.66 -4.82 27.31
N LEU A 86 6.15 -5.87 27.99
CA LEU A 86 5.52 -6.48 29.16
C LEU A 86 6.14 -6.00 30.48
N ALA A 87 7.22 -5.20 30.45
CA ALA A 87 8.00 -4.85 31.64
C ALA A 87 7.15 -4.18 32.73
N ASP A 88 6.22 -3.28 32.35
CA ASP A 88 5.31 -2.59 33.29
C ASP A 88 4.32 -3.53 34.00
N ARG A 89 4.22 -4.79 33.57
CA ARG A 89 3.39 -5.83 34.20
C ARG A 89 4.18 -6.75 35.14
N LEU A 90 5.49 -6.55 35.25
CA LEU A 90 6.38 -7.32 36.11
C LEU A 90 6.68 -6.55 37.39
N ASP A 91 7.05 -7.28 38.45
CA ASP A 91 7.53 -6.67 39.69
C ASP A 91 8.93 -6.07 39.46
N PRO A 92 9.12 -4.74 39.61
CA PRO A 92 10.42 -4.11 39.37
C PRO A 92 11.50 -4.55 40.36
N ASP A 93 11.12 -5.07 41.53
CA ASP A 93 12.07 -5.53 42.54
C ASP A 93 12.50 -7.00 42.32
N GLN A 94 11.84 -7.71 41.39
CA GLN A 94 12.17 -9.08 41.04
C GLN A 94 13.21 -9.14 39.90
N ALA A 95 14.43 -9.58 40.21
CA ALA A 95 15.43 -9.86 39.19
C ALA A 95 15.10 -11.14 38.41
N LEU A 96 14.94 -11.03 37.10
CA LEU A 96 14.70 -12.15 36.18
C LEU A 96 15.92 -12.45 35.32
N SER A 97 16.16 -13.74 35.03
CA SER A 97 17.21 -14.14 34.09
C SER A 97 16.88 -13.69 32.66
N GLU A 98 17.91 -13.46 31.84
CA GLU A 98 17.74 -13.09 30.43
C GLU A 98 16.94 -14.16 29.67
N THR A 99 17.23 -15.43 29.89
CA THR A 99 16.50 -16.56 29.30
C THR A 99 15.02 -16.53 29.66
N ARG A 100 14.67 -16.19 30.91
CA ARG A 100 13.27 -16.06 31.33
C ARG A 100 12.60 -14.86 30.68
N MET A 101 13.29 -13.74 30.54
CA MET A 101 12.77 -12.58 29.79
C MET A 101 12.52 -12.92 28.32
N LEU A 102 13.43 -13.68 27.68
CA LEU A 102 13.22 -14.14 26.31
C LEU A 102 12.04 -15.11 26.19
N LEU A 103 11.87 -16.04 27.13
CA LEU A 103 10.71 -16.94 27.13
C LEU A 103 9.39 -16.17 27.37
N LEU A 104 9.40 -15.15 28.23
CA LEU A 104 8.27 -14.24 28.40
C LEU A 104 7.92 -13.55 27.08
N GLY A 105 8.90 -12.98 26.39
CA GLY A 105 8.69 -12.38 25.08
C GLY A 105 8.16 -13.37 24.04
N ALA A 106 8.74 -14.58 24.00
CA ALA A 106 8.32 -15.65 23.09
C ALA A 106 6.86 -16.06 23.29
N ALA A 107 6.41 -16.20 24.54
CA ALA A 107 5.03 -16.58 24.86
C ALA A 107 3.99 -15.53 24.44
N PHE A 108 4.42 -14.28 24.25
CA PHE A 108 3.61 -13.17 23.74
C PHE A 108 3.99 -12.83 22.30
N THR A 109 4.60 -13.76 21.57
CA THR A 109 4.92 -13.62 20.15
C THR A 109 4.11 -14.62 19.35
N SER A 110 3.42 -14.17 18.31
CA SER A 110 2.78 -15.05 17.33
C SER A 110 3.37 -14.84 15.94
N GLU A 111 3.37 -15.89 15.12
CA GLU A 111 3.54 -15.74 13.68
C GLU A 111 2.24 -15.25 13.05
N TYR A 112 2.36 -14.43 12.00
CA TYR A 112 1.25 -14.00 11.15
C TYR A 112 1.62 -14.24 9.69
N ALA A 113 0.83 -15.04 8.97
CA ALA A 113 1.02 -15.32 7.56
C ALA A 113 0.52 -14.16 6.69
N ILE A 114 1.45 -13.34 6.19
CA ILE A 114 1.14 -12.12 5.43
C ILE A 114 0.52 -12.39 4.05
N GLU A 115 0.68 -13.60 3.54
CA GLU A 115 0.11 -14.11 2.30
C GLU A 115 -0.72 -15.38 2.58
N GLY A 116 -1.36 -15.46 3.76
CA GLY A 116 -2.09 -16.65 4.19
C GLY A 116 -3.39 -16.90 3.44
N ALA A 117 -4.09 -15.85 3.00
CA ALA A 117 -5.37 -15.94 2.31
C ALA A 117 -5.24 -15.67 0.80
N ALA A 118 -4.47 -14.66 0.40
CA ALA A 118 -4.38 -14.24 -0.99
C ALA A 118 -3.15 -13.37 -1.29
N LEU A 119 -2.77 -13.33 -2.56
CA LEU A 119 -1.76 -12.43 -3.11
C LEU A 119 -2.27 -11.82 -4.41
N CYS A 120 -2.38 -10.48 -4.48
CA CYS A 120 -3.08 -9.82 -5.58
C CYS A 120 -2.62 -8.37 -5.82
N ASN A 121 -3.34 -7.68 -6.70
CA ASN A 121 -3.28 -6.23 -6.95
C ASN A 121 -1.87 -5.68 -7.18
N PRO A 122 -1.14 -6.21 -8.18
CA PRO A 122 0.24 -5.84 -8.42
C PRO A 122 0.37 -4.46 -9.08
N SER A 123 1.40 -3.72 -8.71
CA SER A 123 1.88 -2.52 -9.41
C SER A 123 3.37 -2.65 -9.69
N ILE A 124 3.80 -2.27 -10.88
CA ILE A 124 5.18 -2.44 -11.35
C ILE A 124 5.79 -1.13 -11.80
N VAL A 125 7.07 -0.93 -11.47
CA VAL A 125 7.88 0.24 -11.85
C VAL A 125 9.33 -0.20 -12.11
N ALA A 126 10.08 0.61 -12.85
CA ALA A 126 11.52 0.38 -12.99
C ALA A 126 12.21 0.41 -11.62
N HIS A 127 13.12 -0.53 -11.39
CA HIS A 127 13.93 -0.60 -10.18
C HIS A 127 14.89 0.61 -10.11
N PRO A 128 15.11 1.22 -8.93
CA PRO A 128 16.04 2.36 -8.78
C PRO A 128 17.47 1.99 -9.19
N ASP A 129 17.89 0.79 -8.82
CA ASP A 129 19.18 0.22 -9.21
C ASP A 129 19.05 -0.67 -10.45
N GLN A 130 19.71 -0.28 -11.54
CA GLN A 130 19.83 -1.05 -12.79
C GLN A 130 21.22 -1.67 -12.96
N ALA A 131 22.11 -1.58 -11.97
CA ALA A 131 23.46 -2.10 -12.07
C ALA A 131 23.48 -3.62 -12.31
N GLY A 132 24.37 -4.05 -13.21
CA GLY A 132 24.52 -5.45 -13.60
C GLY A 132 23.41 -6.00 -14.50
N THR A 133 22.46 -5.17 -14.94
CA THR A 133 21.43 -5.57 -15.91
C THR A 133 22.02 -5.58 -17.32
N ALA A 134 21.72 -6.59 -18.14
CA ALA A 134 22.31 -6.68 -19.47
C ALA A 134 21.75 -5.60 -20.42
N ALA A 135 22.47 -5.33 -21.52
CA ALA A 135 22.05 -4.32 -22.47
C ALA A 135 20.66 -4.65 -23.07
N GLY A 136 19.74 -3.68 -23.00
CA GLY A 136 18.37 -3.84 -23.46
C GLY A 136 17.42 -4.51 -22.45
N GLU A 137 17.90 -4.91 -21.28
CA GLU A 137 17.07 -5.40 -20.18
C GLU A 137 16.65 -4.26 -19.22
N LEU A 138 15.58 -4.48 -18.47
CA LEU A 138 15.11 -3.57 -17.43
C LEU A 138 14.79 -4.36 -16.16
N ARG A 139 15.48 -4.08 -15.06
CA ARG A 139 15.10 -4.58 -13.74
C ARG A 139 13.87 -3.82 -13.23
N PHE A 140 12.90 -4.52 -12.65
CA PHE A 140 11.69 -3.92 -12.09
C PHE A 140 11.51 -4.22 -10.60
N VAL A 141 10.72 -3.37 -9.94
CA VAL A 141 10.08 -3.64 -8.66
C VAL A 141 8.59 -3.81 -8.91
N MET A 142 8.00 -4.84 -8.33
CA MET A 142 6.57 -5.07 -8.32
C MET A 142 6.07 -5.13 -6.87
N SER A 143 5.29 -4.13 -6.46
CA SER A 143 4.54 -4.21 -5.21
C SER A 143 3.37 -5.18 -5.36
N VAL A 144 3.04 -5.89 -4.28
CA VAL A 144 1.95 -6.87 -4.22
C VAL A 144 1.15 -6.69 -2.93
N ARG A 145 -0.16 -6.93 -2.98
CA ARG A 145 -1.02 -6.95 -1.79
C ARG A 145 -1.09 -8.36 -1.24
N GLY A 146 -0.46 -8.59 -0.09
CA GLY A 146 -0.59 -9.82 0.68
C GLY A 146 -1.76 -9.71 1.65
N ILE A 147 -2.69 -10.67 1.62
CA ILE A 147 -3.82 -10.76 2.53
C ILE A 147 -3.59 -11.95 3.47
N GLY A 148 -3.56 -11.67 4.77
CA GLY A 148 -3.44 -12.70 5.80
C GLY A 148 -4.74 -12.98 6.55
N GLU A 149 -4.61 -13.55 7.74
CA GLU A 149 -5.72 -13.83 8.64
C GLU A 149 -6.54 -12.56 8.96
N GLY A 150 -7.86 -12.71 9.10
CA GLY A 150 -8.76 -11.59 9.40
C GLY A 150 -8.86 -10.55 8.28
N HIS A 151 -8.47 -10.93 7.05
CA HIS A 151 -8.44 -10.06 5.86
C HIS A 151 -7.51 -8.85 5.96
N ARG A 152 -6.57 -8.86 6.91
CA ARG A 152 -5.63 -7.75 7.06
C ARG A 152 -4.58 -7.79 5.96
N SER A 153 -4.54 -6.71 5.20
CA SER A 153 -3.66 -6.55 4.03
C SER A 153 -2.36 -5.82 4.35
N SER A 154 -1.29 -6.20 3.66
CA SER A 154 0.04 -5.58 3.71
C SER A 154 0.59 -5.37 2.31
N ILE A 155 1.57 -4.48 2.15
CA ILE A 155 2.28 -4.30 0.87
C ILE A 155 3.63 -5.02 0.96
N GLY A 156 3.81 -6.04 0.12
CA GLY A 156 5.08 -6.70 -0.10
C GLY A 156 5.69 -6.34 -1.46
N PHE A 157 6.90 -6.83 -1.72
CA PHE A 157 7.59 -6.59 -2.98
C PHE A 157 8.11 -7.86 -3.63
N ARG A 158 8.21 -7.81 -4.96
CA ARG A 158 8.91 -8.76 -5.83
C ARG A 158 9.82 -7.97 -6.77
N THR A 159 10.87 -8.61 -7.24
CA THR A 159 11.77 -8.06 -8.27
C THR A 159 11.78 -8.97 -9.48
N GLY A 160 12.35 -8.50 -10.58
CA GLY A 160 12.53 -9.30 -11.78
C GLY A 160 13.12 -8.47 -12.91
N VAL A 161 13.16 -9.07 -14.09
CA VAL A 161 13.73 -8.45 -15.30
C VAL A 161 12.75 -8.57 -16.47
N VAL A 162 12.64 -7.50 -17.25
CA VAL A 162 12.08 -7.53 -18.61
C VAL A 162 13.25 -7.57 -19.59
N ASP A 163 13.33 -8.64 -20.40
CA ASP A 163 14.42 -8.80 -21.36
C ASP A 163 14.25 -7.91 -22.60
N ALA A 164 15.27 -7.90 -23.48
CA ALA A 164 15.25 -7.14 -24.73
C ALA A 164 14.16 -7.59 -25.74
N ALA A 165 13.54 -8.74 -25.52
CA ALA A 165 12.41 -9.26 -26.31
C ALA A 165 11.06 -8.95 -25.64
N GLY A 166 11.03 -8.20 -24.54
CA GLY A 166 9.82 -7.82 -23.82
C GLY A 166 9.27 -8.93 -22.91
N ARG A 167 10.03 -10.00 -22.64
CA ARG A 167 9.60 -11.07 -21.73
C ARG A 167 9.95 -10.71 -20.29
N ALA A 168 8.95 -10.74 -19.42
CA ALA A 168 9.11 -10.48 -18.01
C ALA A 168 9.30 -11.78 -17.21
N THR A 169 10.32 -11.84 -16.37
CA THR A 169 10.61 -12.91 -15.42
C THR A 169 10.67 -12.34 -14.02
N ILE A 170 10.02 -12.99 -13.05
CA ILE A 170 10.05 -12.61 -11.63
C ILE A 170 11.18 -13.40 -10.95
N ASP A 171 11.96 -12.73 -10.11
CA ASP A 171 13.02 -13.36 -9.32
C ASP A 171 12.46 -14.32 -8.27
N GLY A 172 13.33 -15.22 -7.77
CA GLY A 172 12.99 -16.09 -6.65
C GLY A 172 12.62 -15.31 -5.39
N ARG A 173 11.77 -15.91 -4.54
CA ARG A 173 11.40 -15.32 -3.26
C ARG A 173 12.60 -15.25 -2.32
N GLY A 174 12.63 -14.20 -1.48
CA GLY A 174 13.47 -14.20 -0.29
C GLY A 174 12.95 -15.21 0.76
N PRO A 175 13.84 -15.83 1.56
CA PRO A 175 13.47 -16.83 2.56
C PRO A 175 12.62 -16.28 3.72
N PHE A 176 12.69 -14.97 3.98
CA PHE A 176 12.00 -14.34 5.11
C PHE A 176 11.03 -13.24 4.70
N ALA A 177 10.26 -12.76 5.67
CA ALA A 177 9.47 -11.54 5.60
C ALA A 177 9.82 -10.67 6.81
N THR A 178 10.10 -9.39 6.58
CA THR A 178 10.55 -8.43 7.61
C THR A 178 9.68 -7.19 7.55
N VAL A 179 9.12 -6.80 8.69
CA VAL A 179 8.36 -5.55 8.83
C VAL A 179 9.33 -4.42 9.18
N GLY A 180 9.17 -3.28 8.52
CA GLY A 180 9.99 -2.09 8.81
C GLY A 180 9.56 -1.39 10.10
N ALA A 181 10.46 -0.60 10.69
CA ALA A 181 10.15 0.15 11.90
C ALA A 181 9.45 1.46 11.56
N ALA A 182 8.24 1.67 12.09
CA ALA A 182 7.50 2.92 11.93
C ALA A 182 7.96 3.97 12.93
N THR A 183 8.22 5.19 12.46
CA THR A 183 8.62 6.34 13.28
C THR A 183 7.83 7.59 12.86
N PRO A 184 7.67 8.59 13.74
CA PRO A 184 7.06 9.86 13.37
C PRO A 184 7.83 10.55 12.25
N THR A 185 7.11 11.25 11.36
CA THR A 185 7.68 12.06 10.27
C THR A 185 7.22 13.51 10.36
N LEU A 186 7.69 14.36 9.44
CA LEU A 186 7.22 15.74 9.32
C LEU A 186 5.75 15.79 8.89
N LEU A 187 5.00 16.64 9.57
CA LEU A 187 3.60 16.92 9.32
C LEU A 187 3.47 18.13 8.38
N ASP A 188 2.33 18.20 7.69
CA ASP A 188 2.08 19.19 6.64
C ASP A 188 0.79 19.97 6.90
N SER A 189 0.89 21.27 7.18
CA SER A 189 -0.26 22.09 7.54
C SER A 189 -1.37 22.08 6.48
N ALA A 190 -1.04 21.92 5.19
CA ALA A 190 -2.02 21.90 4.11
C ALA A 190 -2.92 20.66 4.19
N VAL A 191 -2.36 19.52 4.63
CA VAL A 191 -3.12 18.28 4.86
C VAL A 191 -4.12 18.47 6.01
N PHE A 192 -3.69 19.07 7.12
CA PHE A 192 -4.56 19.33 8.26
C PHE A 192 -5.70 20.27 7.88
N ARG A 193 -5.41 21.37 7.18
CA ARG A 193 -6.44 22.31 6.71
C ARG A 193 -7.42 21.63 5.76
N GLY A 194 -6.92 20.84 4.82
CA GLY A 194 -7.76 20.12 3.86
C GLY A 194 -8.70 19.11 4.52
N GLU A 195 -8.22 18.35 5.50
CA GLU A 195 -9.04 17.35 6.19
C GLU A 195 -10.02 17.98 7.19
N LEU A 196 -9.58 18.97 7.97
CA LEU A 196 -10.46 19.67 8.93
C LEU A 196 -11.58 20.45 8.21
N ALA A 197 -11.30 20.99 7.02
CA ALA A 197 -12.33 21.59 6.16
C ALA A 197 -13.38 20.57 5.69
N ARG A 198 -13.00 19.30 5.48
CA ARG A 198 -13.93 18.23 5.13
C ARG A 198 -14.82 17.81 6.31
N LEU A 199 -14.33 17.96 7.53
CA LEU A 199 -15.04 17.67 8.77
C LEU A 199 -15.88 18.86 9.29
N ASP A 200 -15.97 19.95 8.51
CA ASP A 200 -16.60 21.22 8.92
C ASP A 200 -16.00 21.78 10.24
N ASN A 201 -14.71 21.51 10.49
CA ASN A 201 -13.98 21.93 11.69
C ASN A 201 -12.86 22.96 11.38
N THR A 202 -13.24 24.06 10.75
CA THR A 202 -12.35 25.18 10.39
C THR A 202 -12.47 26.36 11.37
N GLY A 203 -12.60 26.05 12.66
CA GLY A 203 -12.83 27.06 13.69
C GLY A 203 -11.56 27.75 14.20
N GLU A 204 -11.75 28.73 15.10
CA GLU A 204 -10.69 29.50 15.77
C GLU A 204 -9.64 28.61 16.48
N ALA A 205 -10.04 27.42 16.94
CA ALA A 205 -9.16 26.42 17.53
C ALA A 205 -8.14 25.89 16.52
N THR A 206 -8.59 25.52 15.32
CA THR A 206 -7.75 25.03 14.22
C THR A 206 -6.74 26.09 13.80
N ASP A 207 -7.20 27.32 13.58
CA ASP A 207 -6.31 28.42 13.17
C ASP A 207 -5.28 28.78 14.22
N TYR A 208 -5.66 28.77 15.50
CA TYR A 208 -4.71 28.98 16.60
C TYR A 208 -3.57 27.96 16.59
N VAL A 209 -3.88 26.67 16.38
CA VAL A 209 -2.87 25.62 16.36
C VAL A 209 -2.00 25.74 15.10
N LEU A 210 -2.61 25.76 13.91
CA LEU A 210 -1.88 25.64 12.65
C LEU A 210 -1.11 26.92 12.29
N ASN A 211 -1.60 28.12 12.62
CA ASN A 211 -0.87 29.36 12.34
C ASN A 211 0.42 29.48 13.18
N ALA A 212 0.52 28.75 14.29
CA ALA A 212 1.70 28.77 15.15
C ALA A 212 2.79 27.75 14.74
N LEU A 213 2.49 26.83 13.81
CA LEU A 213 3.36 25.68 13.47
C LEU A 213 4.10 25.84 12.12
N GLY A 214 3.77 26.84 11.32
CA GLY A 214 4.31 27.00 9.96
C GLY A 214 3.82 25.89 9.00
N ASP A 215 4.43 25.81 7.81
CA ASP A 215 3.97 24.90 6.76
C ASP A 215 4.28 23.42 7.06
N ARG A 216 5.46 23.17 7.63
CA ARG A 216 5.96 21.84 7.98
C ARG A 216 6.44 21.85 9.44
N PHE A 217 6.00 20.87 10.22
CA PHE A 217 6.27 20.82 11.67
C PHE A 217 6.42 19.39 12.18
N THR A 218 7.01 19.21 13.35
CA THR A 218 7.16 17.89 13.97
C THR A 218 5.95 17.52 14.84
N GLN A 219 5.81 16.24 15.17
CA GLN A 219 4.83 15.78 16.16
C GLN A 219 5.02 16.46 17.53
N ALA A 220 6.26 16.76 17.92
CA ALA A 220 6.57 17.44 19.18
C ALA A 220 6.06 18.88 19.19
N ASP A 221 6.24 19.61 18.09
CA ASP A 221 5.72 20.98 17.93
C ASP A 221 4.19 20.98 18.04
N LEU A 222 3.53 20.05 17.33
CA LEU A 222 2.09 19.89 17.38
C LEU A 222 1.59 19.59 18.80
N ASN A 223 2.20 18.63 19.48
CA ASN A 223 1.83 18.26 20.86
C ASN A 223 1.98 19.45 21.83
N SER A 224 3.04 20.25 21.68
CA SER A 224 3.26 21.47 22.46
C SER A 224 2.15 22.50 22.24
N GLN A 225 1.73 22.71 20.98
CA GLN A 225 0.63 23.65 20.69
C GLN A 225 -0.74 23.14 21.14
N LEU A 226 -1.01 21.83 21.02
CA LEU A 226 -2.26 21.24 21.51
C LEU A 226 -2.35 21.33 23.05
N ALA A 227 -1.23 21.18 23.76
CA ALA A 227 -1.20 21.37 25.21
C ALA A 227 -1.56 22.81 25.61
N LYS A 228 -1.10 23.82 24.86
CA LYS A 228 -1.48 25.23 25.08
C LYS A 228 -2.96 25.49 24.75
N LEU A 229 -3.48 24.88 23.70
CA LEU A 229 -4.91 24.96 23.40
C LEU A 229 -5.74 24.34 24.54
N HIS A 230 -5.28 23.21 25.08
CA HIS A 230 -5.94 22.50 26.18
C HIS A 230 -5.96 23.31 27.49
N THR A 231 -4.93 24.10 27.80
CA THR A 231 -4.98 24.99 28.98
C THR A 231 -5.97 26.14 28.80
N HIS A 232 -6.34 26.48 27.57
CA HIS A 232 -7.27 27.57 27.23
C HIS A 232 -8.70 27.08 26.92
N LEU A 233 -9.06 25.83 27.27
CA LEU A 233 -10.38 25.22 26.99
C LEU A 233 -11.57 26.09 27.44
N ARG A 234 -11.43 26.86 28.53
CA ARG A 234 -12.53 27.66 29.11
C ARG A 234 -13.05 28.75 28.17
N THR A 235 -12.34 29.09 27.09
CA THR A 235 -12.78 30.10 26.11
C THR A 235 -13.26 29.48 24.78
N ARG A 236 -13.17 28.15 24.59
CA ARG A 236 -13.40 27.50 23.28
C ARG A 236 -14.16 26.18 23.40
N GLY A 237 -15.48 26.22 23.20
CA GLY A 237 -16.39 25.09 23.43
C GLY A 237 -16.19 23.83 22.56
N ARG A 238 -15.42 23.88 21.46
CA ARG A 238 -15.15 22.72 20.57
C ARG A 238 -13.69 22.21 20.61
N ALA A 239 -12.87 22.73 21.52
CA ALA A 239 -11.43 22.50 21.48
C ALA A 239 -11.04 21.03 21.72
N GLU A 240 -11.78 20.25 22.51
CA GLU A 240 -11.47 18.82 22.72
C GLU A 240 -11.68 17.98 21.45
N GLU A 241 -12.80 18.19 20.75
CA GLU A 241 -13.10 17.55 19.46
C GLU A 241 -12.03 17.89 18.43
N THR A 242 -11.70 19.18 18.27
CA THR A 242 -10.62 19.63 17.37
C THR A 242 -9.27 19.01 17.73
N ILE A 243 -8.92 18.91 19.02
CA ILE A 243 -7.67 18.25 19.45
C ILE A 243 -7.67 16.78 19.03
N SER A 244 -8.77 16.06 19.23
CA SER A 244 -8.89 14.65 18.85
C SER A 244 -8.73 14.45 17.34
N GLU A 245 -9.41 15.27 16.53
CA GLU A 245 -9.31 15.21 15.06
C GLU A 245 -7.91 15.53 14.56
N ILE A 246 -7.26 16.57 15.11
CA ILE A 246 -5.88 16.91 14.78
C ILE A 246 -4.94 15.75 15.09
N ARG A 247 -5.12 15.07 16.24
CA ARG A 247 -4.31 13.88 16.59
C ARG A 247 -4.53 12.74 15.60
N ALA A 248 -5.79 12.46 15.23
CA ALA A 248 -6.12 11.44 14.25
C ALA A 248 -5.60 11.76 12.83
N ILE A 249 -5.47 13.03 12.46
CA ILE A 249 -4.79 13.45 11.23
C ILE A 249 -3.29 13.18 11.33
N ALA A 250 -2.67 13.60 12.44
CA ALA A 250 -1.22 13.49 12.63
C ALA A 250 -0.72 12.04 12.64
N GLU A 251 -1.45 11.13 13.29
CA GLU A 251 -1.08 9.70 13.38
C GLU A 251 -0.93 9.03 12.02
N ARG A 252 -1.68 9.50 11.02
CA ARG A 252 -1.66 8.93 9.66
C ARG A 252 -0.39 9.25 8.88
N SER A 253 0.51 10.09 9.41
CA SER A 253 1.80 10.43 8.81
C SER A 253 2.94 9.76 9.57
N TYR A 254 3.69 8.89 8.91
CA TYR A 254 4.79 8.16 9.52
C TYR A 254 5.85 7.80 8.48
N ARG A 255 7.04 7.42 8.96
CA ARG A 255 8.12 6.90 8.14
C ARG A 255 8.40 5.45 8.51
N VAL A 256 8.69 4.61 7.53
CA VAL A 256 9.14 3.23 7.72
C VAL A 256 10.54 3.08 7.16
N ASP A 257 11.46 2.58 7.97
CA ASP A 257 12.83 2.30 7.56
C ASP A 257 13.13 0.80 7.66
N PHE A 258 13.79 0.27 6.64
CA PHE A 258 14.37 -1.07 6.61
C PHE A 258 15.89 -0.99 6.75
N SER A 259 16.49 -1.99 7.41
CA SER A 259 17.95 -2.14 7.42
C SER A 259 18.46 -2.50 6.01
N GLU A 260 19.70 -2.14 5.73
CA GLU A 260 20.32 -2.28 4.41
C GLU A 260 20.47 -3.73 3.97
N ASP A 261 20.75 -4.61 4.93
CA ASP A 261 20.94 -6.05 4.75
C ASP A 261 19.63 -6.80 4.45
N ILE A 262 18.48 -6.14 4.58
CA ILE A 262 17.16 -6.71 4.27
C ILE A 262 16.90 -6.57 2.77
N PRO A 263 16.88 -7.66 1.99
CA PRO A 263 16.58 -7.62 0.56
C PRO A 263 15.16 -7.08 0.32
N LEU A 264 14.96 -6.37 -0.79
CA LEU A 264 13.66 -5.78 -1.13
C LEU A 264 12.51 -6.81 -1.15
N THR A 265 12.76 -8.02 -1.64
CA THR A 265 11.76 -9.10 -1.72
C THR A 265 11.30 -9.63 -0.34
N GLU A 266 12.00 -9.25 0.72
CA GLU A 266 11.65 -9.59 2.11
C GLU A 266 11.00 -8.42 2.86
N ARG A 267 11.02 -7.20 2.31
CA ARG A 267 10.45 -6.02 2.95
C ARG A 267 8.93 -6.06 2.89
N VAL A 268 8.29 -5.79 4.03
CA VAL A 268 6.84 -5.75 4.18
C VAL A 268 6.46 -4.43 4.83
N LEU A 269 5.70 -3.62 4.12
CA LEU A 269 5.01 -2.48 4.71
C LEU A 269 3.74 -3.00 5.37
N TRP A 270 3.70 -2.85 6.68
CA TRP A 270 2.63 -3.33 7.54
C TRP A 270 1.78 -2.17 8.06
N PRO A 271 0.46 -2.36 8.25
CA PRO A 271 -0.40 -1.39 8.92
C PRO A 271 0.20 -0.82 10.20
N SER A 272 0.45 0.49 10.22
CA SER A 272 1.11 1.19 11.32
C SER A 272 0.18 2.14 12.08
N THR A 273 -1.04 2.37 11.56
CA THR A 273 -1.98 3.38 12.08
C THR A 273 -3.39 2.81 12.18
N GLU A 274 -4.26 3.43 12.97
CA GLU A 274 -5.68 3.01 13.06
C GLU A 274 -6.39 3.04 11.69
N ALA A 275 -6.06 4.04 10.85
CA ALA A 275 -6.61 4.16 9.49
C ALA A 275 -6.29 2.95 8.60
N GLU A 276 -5.29 2.15 8.96
CA GLU A 276 -4.84 0.95 8.25
C GLU A 276 -5.21 -0.35 8.99
N GLY A 277 -5.98 -0.28 10.08
CA GLY A 277 -6.20 -1.41 10.99
C GLY A 277 -6.71 -2.70 10.32
N ALA A 278 -7.41 -2.59 9.20
CA ALA A 278 -7.86 -3.71 8.35
C ALA A 278 -7.04 -3.87 7.05
N GLY A 279 -6.11 -2.96 6.74
CA GLY A 279 -5.06 -3.19 5.77
C GLY A 279 -4.66 -1.98 4.93
N MET A 280 -3.54 -2.16 4.23
CA MET A 280 -3.06 -1.31 3.15
C MET A 280 -3.45 -1.97 1.81
N GLU A 281 -4.21 -1.28 0.96
CA GLU A 281 -4.76 -1.86 -0.28
C GLU A 281 -4.34 -1.09 -1.54
N ASP A 282 -4.11 -1.84 -2.61
CA ASP A 282 -4.02 -1.35 -3.99
C ASP A 282 -3.01 -0.23 -4.21
N ALA A 283 -1.75 -0.47 -3.81
CA ALA A 283 -0.67 0.50 -4.02
C ALA A 283 -0.38 0.69 -5.52
N ARG A 284 -0.44 1.94 -6.00
CA ARG A 284 -0.21 2.33 -7.40
C ARG A 284 1.10 3.10 -7.49
N PHE A 285 2.21 2.39 -7.67
CA PHE A 285 3.54 2.99 -7.77
C PHE A 285 3.74 3.69 -9.13
N VAL A 286 4.45 4.81 -9.10
CA VAL A 286 4.97 5.53 -10.26
C VAL A 286 6.38 6.00 -9.99
N ARG A 287 7.25 5.90 -11.01
CA ARG A 287 8.52 6.59 -11.04
C ARG A 287 8.25 8.03 -11.46
N PHE A 288 8.28 8.96 -10.51
CA PHE A 288 8.04 10.38 -10.73
C PHE A 288 9.35 11.11 -11.01
N THR A 289 9.37 11.91 -12.08
CA THR A 289 10.51 12.78 -12.42
C THR A 289 10.10 14.23 -12.16
N ASP A 290 10.80 14.89 -11.26
CA ASP A 290 10.62 16.31 -10.97
C ASP A 290 11.28 17.18 -12.06
N ASP A 291 10.94 18.47 -12.12
CA ASP A 291 11.38 19.38 -13.20
C ASP A 291 12.90 19.63 -13.19
N ASP A 292 13.58 19.37 -12.06
CA ASP A 292 15.03 19.41 -11.90
C ASP A 292 15.73 18.10 -12.34
N GLY A 293 14.96 17.12 -12.81
CA GLY A 293 15.44 15.80 -13.22
C GLY A 293 15.65 14.82 -12.06
N SER A 294 15.40 15.23 -10.81
CA SER A 294 15.41 14.31 -9.68
C SER A 294 14.27 13.29 -9.80
N VAL A 295 14.52 12.09 -9.28
CA VAL A 295 13.60 10.96 -9.42
C VAL A 295 13.26 10.41 -8.05
N ARG A 296 11.98 10.15 -7.86
CA ARG A 296 11.43 9.48 -6.68
C ARG A 296 10.30 8.55 -7.09
N TRP A 297 9.99 7.60 -6.24
CA TRP A 297 8.89 6.68 -6.42
C TRP A 297 7.77 7.08 -5.48
N LEU A 298 6.61 7.33 -6.07
CA LEU A 298 5.40 7.72 -5.36
C LEU A 298 4.38 6.60 -5.53
N ALA A 299 3.60 6.32 -4.51
CA ALA A 299 2.45 5.44 -4.62
C ALA A 299 1.26 6.01 -3.86
N THR A 300 0.09 5.93 -4.47
CA THR A 300 -1.17 6.11 -3.75
C THR A 300 -1.66 4.73 -3.30
N TYR A 301 -2.21 4.64 -2.10
CA TYR A 301 -2.86 3.42 -1.62
C TYR A 301 -4.08 3.75 -0.78
N THR A 302 -4.94 2.75 -0.60
CA THR A 302 -6.08 2.87 0.31
C THR A 302 -5.70 2.32 1.68
N ALA A 303 -5.75 3.18 2.69
CA ALA A 303 -5.75 2.75 4.08
C ALA A 303 -7.19 2.40 4.48
N TYR A 304 -7.41 1.19 4.98
CA TYR A 304 -8.71 0.71 5.42
C TYR A 304 -8.70 0.37 6.91
N SER A 305 -9.57 1.02 7.68
CA SER A 305 -9.68 0.78 9.13
C SER A 305 -10.61 -0.38 9.49
N GLY A 306 -11.28 -0.97 8.51
CA GLY A 306 -12.36 -1.96 8.71
C GLY A 306 -13.76 -1.35 8.63
N SER A 307 -13.86 -0.01 8.69
CA SER A 307 -15.11 0.73 8.55
C SER A 307 -14.99 1.96 7.65
N HIS A 308 -13.81 2.58 7.63
CA HIS A 308 -13.54 3.79 6.87
C HIS A 308 -12.35 3.59 5.93
N ILE A 309 -12.38 4.31 4.81
CA ILE A 309 -11.26 4.36 3.86
C ILE A 309 -10.68 5.76 3.83
N SER A 310 -9.36 5.83 3.65
CA SER A 310 -8.65 7.06 3.28
C SER A 310 -7.60 6.77 2.21
N GLN A 311 -7.22 7.78 1.44
CA GLN A 311 -6.06 7.68 0.55
C GLN A 311 -4.81 8.16 1.26
N GLN A 312 -3.72 7.43 1.05
CA GLN A 312 -2.40 7.75 1.57
C GLN A 312 -1.42 7.86 0.40
N LEU A 313 -0.45 8.75 0.54
CA LEU A 313 0.71 8.88 -0.33
C LEU A 313 1.87 8.19 0.34
N LEU A 314 2.50 7.27 -0.36
CA LEU A 314 3.73 6.60 0.01
C LEU A 314 4.86 7.11 -0.89
N GLU A 315 5.95 7.58 -0.31
CA GLU A 315 7.09 8.15 -1.04
C GLU A 315 8.40 7.44 -0.65
N THR A 316 9.23 7.13 -1.65
CA THR A 316 10.57 6.56 -1.46
C THR A 316 11.51 6.96 -2.59
N THR A 317 12.82 7.02 -2.32
CA THR A 317 13.87 7.21 -3.32
C THR A 317 14.71 5.95 -3.55
N ASP A 318 14.56 4.94 -2.70
CA ASP A 318 15.48 3.79 -2.61
C ASP A 318 14.79 2.45 -2.30
N PHE A 319 13.47 2.43 -2.10
CA PHE A 319 12.68 1.29 -1.62
C PHE A 319 13.15 0.71 -0.27
N ARG A 320 13.99 1.42 0.47
CA ARG A 320 14.47 1.09 1.83
C ARG A 320 13.79 1.97 2.87
N SER A 321 13.50 3.21 2.52
CA SER A 321 12.81 4.13 3.40
C SER A 321 11.54 4.64 2.74
N PHE A 322 10.44 4.61 3.46
CA PHE A 322 9.14 5.02 2.95
C PHE A 322 8.51 6.05 3.87
N THR A 323 8.01 7.16 3.32
CA THR A 323 7.19 8.12 4.09
C THR A 323 5.75 7.97 3.65
N SER A 324 4.84 7.77 4.60
CA SER A 324 3.40 7.79 4.38
C SER A 324 2.81 9.14 4.84
N THR A 325 1.89 9.71 4.08
CA THR A 325 1.21 10.98 4.40
C THR A 325 -0.20 10.99 3.81
N PRO A 326 -1.23 11.51 4.53
CA PRO A 326 -2.60 11.54 4.03
C PRO A 326 -2.74 12.33 2.74
N ILE A 327 -3.58 11.81 1.85
CA ILE A 327 -4.06 12.54 0.68
C ILE A 327 -5.48 13.01 0.97
N VAL A 328 -5.70 14.31 0.83
CA VAL A 328 -6.97 14.98 1.18
C VAL A 328 -7.58 15.69 -0.04
N GLY A 329 -8.84 16.09 0.10
CA GLY A 329 -9.57 16.83 -0.93
C GLY A 329 -10.56 15.97 -1.72
N ARG A 330 -11.47 16.62 -2.45
CA ARG A 330 -12.64 15.95 -3.08
C ARG A 330 -12.23 14.95 -4.16
N ALA A 331 -11.14 15.21 -4.89
CA ALA A 331 -10.65 14.27 -5.90
C ALA A 331 -9.96 13.03 -5.29
N ALA A 332 -9.64 13.05 -3.99
CA ALA A 332 -9.11 11.92 -3.24
C ALA A 332 -10.11 11.32 -2.24
N ALA A 333 -11.40 11.70 -2.30
CA ALA A 333 -12.45 11.25 -1.37
C ALA A 333 -12.78 9.74 -1.48
N ASN A 334 -12.14 9.01 -2.39
CA ASN A 334 -12.37 7.60 -2.62
C ASN A 334 -11.09 6.88 -3.04
N LYS A 335 -11.19 5.58 -3.30
CA LYS A 335 -10.09 4.76 -3.82
C LYS A 335 -9.75 5.12 -5.27
N GLY A 336 -8.50 4.90 -5.67
CA GLY A 336 -8.09 4.89 -7.07
C GLY A 336 -7.64 6.25 -7.59
N LEU A 337 -7.00 7.06 -6.75
CA LEU A 337 -6.15 8.14 -7.24
C LEU A 337 -4.87 7.52 -7.83
N ALA A 338 -4.37 7.96 -8.99
CA ALA A 338 -3.11 7.46 -9.55
C ALA A 338 -2.32 8.59 -10.20
N LEU A 339 -1.08 8.80 -9.77
CA LEU A 339 -0.27 9.95 -10.16
C LEU A 339 0.30 9.80 -11.58
N PHE A 340 0.37 10.90 -12.32
CA PHE A 340 1.16 10.97 -13.55
C PHE A 340 2.67 10.97 -13.20
N PRO A 341 3.55 10.48 -14.09
CA PRO A 341 4.98 10.32 -13.80
C PRO A 341 5.79 11.62 -13.82
N ARG A 342 5.15 12.77 -14.06
CA ARG A 342 5.75 14.11 -14.01
C ARG A 342 4.66 15.17 -13.87
N ARG A 343 5.06 16.42 -13.61
CA ARG A 343 4.15 17.56 -13.70
C ARG A 343 3.68 17.78 -15.14
N ILE A 344 2.46 18.29 -15.28
CA ILE A 344 1.85 18.69 -16.55
C ILE A 344 1.51 20.17 -16.43
N ARG A 345 2.14 21.00 -17.27
CA ARG A 345 2.01 22.48 -17.23
C ARG A 345 2.29 23.03 -15.83
N GLY A 346 3.37 22.56 -15.19
CA GLY A 346 3.84 23.03 -13.88
C GLY A 346 3.04 22.53 -12.66
N ARG A 347 2.04 21.65 -12.85
CA ARG A 347 1.21 21.12 -11.75
C ARG A 347 1.30 19.61 -11.67
N PHE A 348 1.12 19.07 -10.46
CA PHE A 348 0.89 17.63 -10.31
C PHE A 348 -0.44 17.27 -10.99
N ALA A 349 -0.48 16.08 -11.58
CA ALA A 349 -1.67 15.52 -12.20
C ALA A 349 -1.92 14.09 -11.71
N ALA A 350 -3.18 13.70 -11.61
CA ALA A 350 -3.59 12.36 -11.22
C ALA A 350 -4.86 11.91 -11.95
N MET A 351 -4.96 10.62 -12.26
CA MET A 351 -6.24 9.97 -12.47
C MET A 351 -6.99 9.93 -11.13
N SER A 352 -8.29 10.18 -11.15
CA SER A 352 -9.18 10.09 -9.98
C SER A 352 -10.42 9.26 -10.32
N ARG A 353 -10.91 8.55 -9.30
CA ARG A 353 -12.16 7.78 -9.31
C ARG A 353 -13.00 8.14 -8.08
N ALA A 354 -13.04 9.43 -7.73
CA ALA A 354 -13.70 9.91 -6.52
C ALA A 354 -15.21 9.63 -6.49
N ASP A 355 -15.86 9.64 -7.66
CA ASP A 355 -17.31 9.41 -7.83
C ASP A 355 -17.73 7.93 -7.78
N ARG A 356 -16.76 7.01 -7.63
CA ARG A 356 -16.95 5.54 -7.67
C ARG A 356 -17.32 4.94 -9.02
N GLU A 357 -17.45 5.72 -10.08
CA GLU A 357 -18.02 5.25 -11.34
C GLU A 357 -17.17 5.58 -12.57
N SER A 358 -16.55 6.76 -12.62
CA SER A 358 -15.91 7.31 -13.81
C SER A 358 -14.43 7.59 -13.58
N ASN A 359 -13.66 7.66 -14.66
CA ASN A 359 -12.30 8.19 -14.60
C ASN A 359 -12.31 9.71 -14.83
N ALA A 360 -11.57 10.41 -14.00
CA ALA A 360 -11.40 11.86 -14.03
C ALA A 360 -9.91 12.25 -13.95
N ILE A 361 -9.60 13.48 -14.35
CA ILE A 361 -8.27 14.09 -14.18
C ILE A 361 -8.34 15.12 -13.07
N ALA A 362 -7.45 15.00 -12.09
CA ALA A 362 -7.24 15.98 -11.05
C ALA A 362 -5.90 16.68 -11.27
N TYR A 363 -5.86 17.98 -10.98
CA TYR A 363 -4.62 18.76 -10.92
C TYR A 363 -4.44 19.29 -9.51
N SER A 364 -3.19 19.44 -9.10
CA SER A 364 -2.84 20.08 -7.85
C SER A 364 -1.48 20.76 -7.88
N ASP A 365 -1.35 21.83 -7.08
CA ASP A 365 -0.07 22.47 -6.79
C ASP A 365 0.64 21.81 -5.59
N HIS A 366 -0.06 20.90 -4.87
CA HIS A 366 0.46 20.21 -3.69
C HIS A 366 0.14 18.71 -3.74
N LEU A 367 1.17 17.87 -3.59
CA LEU A 367 1.08 16.42 -3.83
C LEU A 367 0.05 15.69 -2.94
N SER A 368 -0.24 16.23 -1.76
CA SER A 368 -1.19 15.65 -0.80
C SER A 368 -2.59 16.30 -0.80
N VAL A 369 -2.84 17.35 -1.60
CA VAL A 369 -4.13 18.08 -1.55
C VAL A 369 -4.76 18.10 -2.95
N TRP A 370 -5.88 17.42 -3.15
CA TRP A 370 -6.52 17.27 -4.47
C TRP A 370 -7.96 17.81 -4.46
N PRO A 371 -8.15 19.11 -4.76
CA PRO A 371 -9.41 19.80 -4.49
C PRO A 371 -10.56 19.40 -5.42
N SER A 372 -10.27 19.08 -6.69
CA SER A 372 -11.29 18.81 -7.71
C SER A 372 -10.74 17.93 -8.83
N ALA A 373 -11.64 17.25 -9.55
CA ALA A 373 -11.32 16.47 -10.73
C ALA A 373 -12.35 16.73 -11.85
N VAL A 374 -11.92 16.56 -13.10
CA VAL A 374 -12.74 16.70 -14.31
C VAL A 374 -12.95 15.33 -14.93
N PRO A 375 -14.18 14.80 -15.04
CA PRO A 375 -14.45 13.51 -15.68
C PRO A 375 -13.98 13.47 -17.14
N VAL A 376 -13.31 12.38 -17.53
CA VAL A 376 -12.76 12.18 -18.89
C VAL A 376 -13.26 10.90 -19.56
N GLN A 377 -13.72 9.91 -18.78
CA GLN A 377 -14.26 8.66 -19.29
C GLN A 377 -15.40 8.18 -18.39
N ARG A 378 -16.53 7.88 -19.01
CA ARG A 378 -17.71 7.26 -18.38
C ARG A 378 -17.99 5.89 -19.00
N PRO A 379 -18.69 4.99 -18.29
CA PRO A 379 -19.19 3.75 -18.85
C PRO A 379 -19.96 3.98 -20.16
N ALA A 380 -19.60 3.24 -21.20
CA ALA A 380 -20.21 3.30 -22.53
C ALA A 380 -20.39 1.92 -23.18
N GLN A 381 -19.82 0.85 -22.60
CA GLN A 381 -19.89 -0.51 -23.10
C GLN A 381 -20.49 -1.47 -22.06
N ALA A 382 -21.07 -2.59 -22.51
CA ALA A 382 -21.71 -3.57 -21.62
C ALA A 382 -20.73 -4.17 -20.58
N TRP A 383 -19.45 -4.31 -20.94
CA TRP A 383 -18.43 -4.89 -20.06
C TRP A 383 -17.94 -3.92 -18.97
N GLU A 384 -18.31 -2.64 -19.05
CA GLU A 384 -17.97 -1.58 -18.09
C GLU A 384 -19.23 -0.93 -17.48
N ALA A 385 -20.41 -1.54 -17.67
CA ALA A 385 -21.70 -0.93 -17.38
C ALA A 385 -21.98 -0.61 -15.90
N LEU A 386 -21.30 -1.27 -14.95
CA LEU A 386 -21.48 -0.98 -13.52
C LEU A 386 -20.60 0.18 -13.06
N GLN A 387 -19.33 0.18 -13.47
CA GLN A 387 -18.34 1.19 -13.11
C GLN A 387 -17.04 1.00 -13.90
N LEU A 388 -16.26 2.09 -13.94
CA LEU A 388 -14.88 2.15 -14.40
C LEU A 388 -13.93 2.60 -13.28
N GLY A 389 -12.65 2.33 -13.50
CA GLY A 389 -11.57 2.98 -12.78
C GLY A 389 -10.23 2.81 -13.49
N ASN A 390 -9.24 3.62 -13.16
CA ASN A 390 -7.87 3.42 -13.61
C ASN A 390 -7.29 2.21 -12.87
N CYS A 391 -6.42 1.46 -13.54
CA CYS A 391 -5.62 0.42 -12.89
C CYS A 391 -4.53 1.09 -12.06
N GLY A 392 -3.76 1.96 -12.69
CA GLY A 392 -2.62 2.63 -12.07
C GLY A 392 -2.23 3.90 -12.82
N SER A 393 -0.99 4.29 -12.61
CA SER A 393 -0.40 5.51 -13.15
C SER A 393 -0.36 5.50 -14.68
N PRO A 394 -0.72 6.62 -15.35
CA PRO A 394 -0.56 6.77 -16.80
C PRO A 394 0.88 6.57 -17.28
N ILE A 395 1.03 5.96 -18.45
CA ILE A 395 2.32 5.72 -19.10
C ILE A 395 2.51 6.73 -20.21
N GLU A 396 3.61 7.48 -20.18
CA GLU A 396 3.96 8.44 -21.22
C GLU A 396 4.38 7.72 -22.50
N THR A 397 3.81 8.11 -23.64
CA THR A 397 4.19 7.62 -24.97
C THR A 397 4.18 8.78 -25.96
N GLU A 398 4.84 8.60 -27.11
CA GLU A 398 4.77 9.59 -28.21
C GLU A 398 3.34 9.80 -28.74
N ALA A 399 2.44 8.84 -28.50
CA ALA A 399 1.05 8.90 -28.92
C ALA A 399 0.14 9.65 -27.92
N GLY A 400 0.61 9.93 -26.71
CA GLY A 400 -0.19 10.43 -25.58
C GLY A 400 0.03 9.62 -24.31
N TRP A 401 -0.82 9.87 -23.31
CA TRP A 401 -0.83 9.12 -22.06
C TRP A 401 -1.64 7.83 -22.22
N LEU A 402 -0.96 6.68 -22.22
CA LEU A 402 -1.61 5.38 -22.17
C LEU A 402 -2.09 5.11 -20.75
N VAL A 403 -3.39 4.92 -20.57
CA VAL A 403 -4.00 4.61 -19.26
C VAL A 403 -4.69 3.26 -19.33
N LEU A 404 -4.24 2.33 -18.50
CA LEU A 404 -4.96 1.07 -18.28
C LEU A 404 -6.12 1.31 -17.33
N THR A 405 -7.27 0.74 -17.68
CA THR A 405 -8.52 0.89 -16.94
C THR A 405 -9.09 -0.47 -16.60
N HIS A 406 -9.87 -0.56 -15.53
CA HIS A 406 -10.71 -1.71 -15.26
C HIS A 406 -12.18 -1.30 -15.46
N GLY A 407 -12.96 -2.22 -16.03
CA GLY A 407 -14.40 -2.10 -16.18
C GLY A 407 -15.10 -3.26 -15.50
N VAL A 408 -16.25 -2.97 -14.89
CA VAL A 408 -17.09 -3.97 -14.22
C VAL A 408 -18.38 -4.16 -15.02
N GLY A 409 -18.60 -5.39 -15.50
CA GLY A 409 -19.77 -5.76 -16.28
C GLY A 409 -20.80 -6.59 -15.51
N PRO A 410 -21.80 -7.15 -16.21
CA PRO A 410 -22.75 -8.12 -15.64
C PRO A 410 -22.07 -9.25 -14.88
N MET A 411 -22.74 -9.78 -13.86
CA MET A 411 -22.17 -10.76 -12.93
C MET A 411 -20.90 -10.27 -12.20
N ARG A 412 -20.71 -8.96 -12.13
CA ARG A 412 -19.55 -8.32 -11.49
C ARG A 412 -18.23 -8.82 -12.07
N THR A 413 -18.19 -9.12 -13.37
CA THR A 413 -16.95 -9.51 -14.05
C THR A 413 -16.05 -8.30 -14.25
N TYR A 414 -14.83 -8.35 -13.69
CA TYR A 414 -13.82 -7.32 -13.90
C TYR A 414 -12.96 -7.67 -15.10
N ARG A 415 -12.74 -6.68 -15.96
CA ARG A 415 -11.89 -6.79 -17.15
C ARG A 415 -11.00 -5.56 -17.24
N ILE A 416 -9.85 -5.70 -17.88
CA ILE A 416 -8.92 -4.59 -18.12
C ILE A 416 -9.10 -4.08 -19.54
N GLY A 417 -9.22 -2.76 -19.72
CA GLY A 417 -9.18 -2.05 -20.99
C GLY A 417 -8.08 -0.98 -21.00
N ALA A 418 -8.08 -0.14 -22.03
CA ALA A 418 -7.12 0.94 -22.17
C ALA A 418 -7.76 2.16 -22.85
N ILE A 419 -7.27 3.34 -22.47
CA ILE A 419 -7.55 4.61 -23.14
C ILE A 419 -6.25 5.35 -23.43
N LEU A 420 -6.33 6.31 -24.34
CA LEU A 420 -5.25 7.23 -24.68
C LEU A 420 -5.74 8.66 -24.41
N LEU A 421 -4.99 9.42 -23.63
CA LEU A 421 -5.25 10.83 -23.36
C LEU A 421 -4.21 11.70 -24.06
N ASP A 422 -4.59 12.92 -24.43
CA ASP A 422 -3.69 13.89 -25.07
C ASP A 422 -2.50 14.23 -24.15
N LEU A 423 -1.30 14.32 -24.72
CA LEU A 423 -0.05 14.48 -23.97
C LEU A 423 0.02 15.82 -23.22
N ASP A 424 -0.47 16.89 -23.85
CA ASP A 424 -0.42 18.25 -23.33
C ASP A 424 -1.63 18.58 -22.47
N ASP A 425 -2.80 18.02 -22.81
CA ASP A 425 -4.05 18.18 -22.08
C ASP A 425 -4.72 16.82 -21.81
N PRO A 426 -4.34 16.12 -20.73
CA PRO A 426 -4.89 14.81 -20.40
C PRO A 426 -6.40 14.82 -20.10
N THR A 427 -7.05 16.00 -20.04
CA THR A 427 -8.52 16.05 -19.97
C THR A 427 -9.20 15.63 -21.29
N ARG A 428 -8.43 15.53 -22.38
CA ARG A 428 -8.91 15.12 -23.70
C ARG A 428 -8.63 13.64 -23.94
N LEU A 429 -9.69 12.86 -24.04
CA LEU A 429 -9.65 11.47 -24.52
C LEU A 429 -9.40 11.47 -26.03
N VAL A 430 -8.30 10.89 -26.50
CA VAL A 430 -7.92 10.81 -27.92
C VAL A 430 -7.97 9.39 -28.50
N GLY A 431 -8.14 8.37 -27.65
CA GLY A 431 -8.32 6.99 -28.07
C GLY A 431 -8.91 6.12 -26.96
N ARG A 432 -9.59 5.03 -27.33
CA ARG A 432 -10.13 4.04 -26.38
C ARG A 432 -10.36 2.69 -27.02
N LEU A 433 -10.08 1.61 -26.30
CA LEU A 433 -10.49 0.29 -26.74
C LEU A 433 -12.01 0.12 -26.58
N ARG A 434 -12.66 -0.47 -27.59
CA ARG A 434 -14.09 -0.85 -27.52
C ARG A 434 -14.30 -2.18 -26.80
N GLN A 435 -13.37 -3.10 -26.99
CA GLN A 435 -13.34 -4.40 -26.31
C GLN A 435 -12.28 -4.40 -25.20
N PRO A 436 -12.44 -5.22 -24.16
CA PRO A 436 -11.43 -5.37 -23.12
C PRO A 436 -10.09 -5.83 -23.71
N LEU A 437 -9.00 -5.29 -23.19
CA LEU A 437 -7.63 -5.77 -23.44
C LEU A 437 -7.39 -7.14 -22.80
N LEU A 438 -7.93 -7.34 -21.59
CA LEU A 438 -7.82 -8.59 -20.84
C LEU A 438 -9.16 -8.91 -20.16
N SER A 439 -9.64 -10.13 -20.35
CA SER A 439 -10.77 -10.71 -19.62
C SER A 439 -10.31 -11.98 -18.89
N PRO A 440 -10.93 -12.37 -17.77
CA PRO A 440 -10.62 -13.64 -17.12
C PRO A 440 -10.76 -14.80 -18.12
N ALA A 441 -9.67 -15.55 -18.31
CA ALA A 441 -9.69 -16.81 -19.06
C ALA A 441 -10.46 -17.90 -18.29
N ASP A 442 -10.74 -19.03 -18.93
CA ASP A 442 -11.50 -20.13 -18.32
C ASP A 442 -10.87 -20.65 -17.02
N ASP A 443 -9.54 -20.61 -16.91
CA ASP A 443 -8.77 -20.99 -15.72
C ASP A 443 -8.44 -19.80 -14.78
N GLU A 444 -9.08 -18.65 -14.97
CA GLU A 444 -8.93 -17.41 -14.19
C GLU A 444 -10.27 -16.93 -13.57
N GLN A 445 -11.36 -17.67 -13.78
CA GLN A 445 -12.69 -17.31 -13.27
C GLN A 445 -12.88 -17.65 -11.78
N ASN A 446 -12.06 -18.53 -11.21
CA ASN A 446 -12.13 -18.95 -9.82
C ASN A 446 -11.08 -18.22 -8.98
N GLY A 447 -11.43 -17.88 -7.73
CA GLY A 447 -10.53 -17.23 -6.78
C GLY A 447 -11.27 -16.76 -5.52
N TYR A 448 -10.57 -15.98 -4.70
CA TYR A 448 -11.13 -15.31 -3.53
C TYR A 448 -12.31 -14.38 -3.93
N VAL A 449 -12.18 -13.69 -5.07
CA VAL A 449 -13.27 -12.99 -5.74
C VAL A 449 -13.39 -13.51 -7.19
N PRO A 450 -14.42 -14.30 -7.54
CA PRO A 450 -14.55 -14.89 -8.87
C PRO A 450 -14.69 -13.85 -9.99
N ASN A 451 -14.29 -14.23 -11.21
CA ASN A 451 -14.41 -13.44 -12.44
C ASN A 451 -13.68 -12.09 -12.40
N VAL A 452 -12.52 -12.03 -11.74
CA VAL A 452 -11.71 -10.80 -11.61
C VAL A 452 -10.36 -10.94 -12.29
N VAL A 453 -10.07 -10.02 -13.21
CA VAL A 453 -8.69 -9.60 -13.52
C VAL A 453 -8.53 -8.12 -13.17
N TYR A 454 -7.48 -7.78 -12.43
CA TYR A 454 -7.26 -6.43 -11.91
C TYR A 454 -5.78 -6.08 -11.85
N SER A 455 -5.40 -4.82 -12.06
CA SER A 455 -4.00 -4.39 -11.95
C SER A 455 -3.93 -3.05 -11.24
N CYS A 456 -2.81 -2.79 -10.56
CA CYS A 456 -2.49 -1.51 -9.95
C CYS A 456 -1.40 -0.73 -10.71
N GLY A 457 -0.88 -1.28 -11.80
CA GLY A 457 0.14 -0.62 -12.61
C GLY A 457 0.75 -1.53 -13.67
N ALA A 458 1.27 -0.92 -14.71
CA ALA A 458 2.02 -1.56 -15.78
C ALA A 458 3.22 -0.69 -16.15
N LEU A 459 4.17 -1.24 -16.88
CA LEU A 459 5.26 -0.46 -17.46
C LEU A 459 5.46 -0.83 -18.93
N VAL A 460 6.14 0.04 -19.66
CA VAL A 460 6.58 -0.20 -21.03
C VAL A 460 8.08 -0.37 -21.04
N HIS A 461 8.54 -1.43 -21.70
CA HIS A 461 9.96 -1.65 -22.02
C HIS A 461 10.07 -2.46 -23.31
N ALA A 462 11.12 -2.27 -24.10
CA ALA A 462 11.35 -2.99 -25.36
C ALA A 462 10.10 -3.04 -26.29
N ASN A 463 9.44 -1.89 -26.49
CA ASN A 463 8.18 -1.75 -27.26
C ASN A 463 7.06 -2.71 -26.82
N THR A 464 7.07 -3.13 -25.55
CA THR A 464 6.16 -4.08 -24.98
C THR A 464 5.55 -3.50 -23.71
N LEU A 465 4.22 -3.46 -23.64
CA LEU A 465 3.51 -3.22 -22.39
C LEU A 465 3.60 -4.50 -21.55
N VAL A 466 4.17 -4.40 -20.35
CA VAL A 466 4.24 -5.46 -19.36
C VAL A 466 3.19 -5.19 -18.28
N LEU A 467 2.16 -6.02 -18.26
CA LEU A 467 0.98 -5.89 -17.40
C LEU A 467 0.93 -7.05 -16.39
N PRO A 468 1.42 -6.86 -15.16
CA PRO A 468 1.06 -7.76 -14.07
C PRO A 468 -0.39 -7.54 -13.66
N TYR A 469 -1.12 -8.61 -13.40
CA TYR A 469 -2.53 -8.55 -13.02
C TYR A 469 -2.86 -9.62 -11.98
N GLY A 470 -3.69 -9.25 -11.00
CA GLY A 470 -4.34 -10.17 -10.08
C GLY A 470 -5.39 -11.00 -10.80
N ILE A 471 -5.51 -12.26 -10.38
CA ILE A 471 -6.46 -13.27 -10.86
C ILE A 471 -7.30 -13.68 -9.66
N GLY A 472 -8.58 -13.35 -9.72
CA GLY A 472 -9.56 -13.71 -8.72
C GLY A 472 -9.22 -13.29 -7.29
N ASP A 473 -8.50 -12.18 -7.10
CA ASP A 473 -7.94 -11.74 -5.81
C ASP A 473 -7.17 -12.84 -5.07
N ALA A 474 -6.49 -13.76 -5.77
CA ALA A 474 -5.82 -14.91 -5.14
C ALA A 474 -4.41 -15.18 -5.68
N ALA A 475 -4.17 -14.88 -6.96
CA ALA A 475 -2.88 -15.05 -7.60
C ALA A 475 -2.55 -13.86 -8.50
N ILE A 476 -1.32 -13.81 -9.01
CA ILE A 476 -0.85 -12.79 -9.94
C ILE A 476 -0.30 -13.48 -11.20
N GLY A 477 -0.70 -13.02 -12.37
CA GLY A 477 -0.10 -13.35 -13.67
C GLY A 477 0.60 -12.14 -14.30
N ILE A 478 1.31 -12.37 -15.40
CA ILE A 478 1.82 -11.29 -16.27
C ILE A 478 1.31 -11.49 -17.69
N ALA A 479 0.83 -10.43 -18.31
CA ALA A 479 0.51 -10.36 -19.72
C ALA A 479 1.45 -9.35 -20.41
N THR A 480 1.77 -9.62 -21.67
CA THR A 480 2.56 -8.73 -22.52
C THR A 480 1.78 -8.34 -23.76
N VAL A 481 1.90 -7.09 -24.21
CA VAL A 481 1.21 -6.57 -25.40
C VAL A 481 2.22 -5.79 -26.24
N PRO A 482 2.35 -6.05 -27.55
CA PRO A 482 3.14 -5.18 -28.43
C PRO A 482 2.57 -3.76 -28.40
N LEU A 483 3.37 -2.79 -27.93
CA LEU A 483 2.92 -1.41 -27.75
C LEU A 483 2.44 -0.77 -29.06
N PRO A 484 3.12 -0.93 -30.21
CA PRO A 484 2.66 -0.35 -31.47
C PRO A 484 1.27 -0.84 -31.89
N GLU A 485 0.99 -2.14 -31.70
CA GLU A 485 -0.31 -2.73 -32.01
C GLU A 485 -1.40 -2.17 -31.09
N LEU A 486 -1.12 -2.06 -29.78
CA LEU A 486 -2.05 -1.47 -28.82
C LEU A 486 -2.37 0.00 -29.14
N LEU A 487 -1.35 0.80 -29.46
CA LEU A 487 -1.53 2.21 -29.81
C LEU A 487 -2.31 2.39 -31.13
N THR A 488 -2.14 1.46 -32.07
CA THR A 488 -2.94 1.43 -33.31
C THR A 488 -4.40 1.14 -32.98
N ALA A 489 -4.67 0.06 -32.22
CA ALA A 489 -6.02 -0.35 -31.85
C ALA A 489 -6.77 0.68 -30.98
N LEU A 490 -6.06 1.57 -30.27
CA LEU A 490 -6.66 2.67 -29.50
C LEU A 490 -7.18 3.81 -30.36
N ARG A 491 -6.69 3.95 -31.60
CA ARG A 491 -7.02 5.03 -32.53
C ARG A 491 -8.12 4.65 -33.53
N ASP A 492 -8.40 3.35 -33.66
CA ASP A 492 -9.47 2.77 -34.48
C ASP A 492 -10.84 2.80 -33.77
#